data_AF-A0A4Q5T0X1-F1
#
_entry.id   AF-A0A4Q5T0X1-F1
#
_cell.length_a   1.000
_cell.length_b   1.000
_cell.length_c   1.000
_cell.angle_alpha   90.00
_cell.angle_beta   90.00
_cell.angle_gamma   90.00
#
_symmetry.space_group_name_H-M   'P 1'
#
loop_
_entity.id
_entity.type
_entity.pdbx_description
1 polymer ?
#
loop_
_entity_poly.entity_id
_entity_poly.type
_entity_poly.pdbx_seq_one_letter_code
_entity_poly.pdbx_strand_id
1 'polypeptide(L)'
;MDLALVGRVNEGVVVAFRGSLPPFFGGHDDWSVVLDWLNDTLSVCVEDPLYGGGVHLGFSDSIRRLWGDREGRPGVHTAVQAMLDQSLLDRRSARHLFVTGHSKGGALANLFAVRAARQTRWSDMAISVATIAAARAGNAKFAQAYAESRIACLRYELEGDPVPHLPLGPQTPGFVQSLARALFPKLANADYAAVGERVTAGSASRALQPWAGARRTRRLSGLLRPRGFRLLGLLPAPVAAHAICPGSGYDRLICQGEAACDHGRSSEAPVRAKGFALR
;
A
#
# COMPACT_ATOMS: atom_id res chain seq x y z
N MET A 1 10.28 -9.72 -10.38
CA MET A 1 8.94 -10.34 -10.48
C MET A 1 7.99 -9.64 -9.50
N ASP A 2 6.84 -9.18 -9.98
CA ASP A 2 5.78 -8.59 -9.15
C ASP A 2 4.93 -9.67 -8.49
N LEU A 3 4.41 -9.41 -7.30
CA LEU A 3 3.65 -10.38 -6.51
C LEU A 3 2.52 -9.69 -5.75
N ALA A 4 1.44 -10.44 -5.55
CA ALA A 4 0.33 -10.06 -4.69
C ALA A 4 -0.04 -11.25 -3.80
N LEU A 5 -0.41 -10.95 -2.55
CA LEU A 5 -1.00 -11.89 -1.62
C LEU A 5 -2.50 -11.61 -1.55
N VAL A 6 -3.32 -12.66 -1.62
CA VAL A 6 -4.77 -12.56 -1.41
C VAL A 6 -5.10 -13.41 -0.18
N GLY A 7 -5.81 -12.82 0.76
CA GLY A 7 -6.21 -13.48 2.01
C GLY A 7 -7.60 -13.06 2.45
N ARG A 8 -8.09 -13.70 3.51
CA ARG A 8 -9.43 -13.46 4.06
C ARG A 8 -9.35 -13.04 5.51
N VAL A 9 -10.21 -12.09 5.88
CA VAL A 9 -10.51 -11.68 7.25
C VAL A 9 -12.02 -11.74 7.48
N ASN A 10 -12.49 -11.56 8.71
CA ASN A 10 -13.93 -11.61 9.01
C ASN A 10 -14.70 -10.49 8.28
N GLU A 11 -14.02 -9.37 8.08
CA GLU A 11 -14.54 -8.15 7.48
C GLU A 11 -14.55 -8.21 5.94
N GLY A 12 -13.87 -9.18 5.30
CA GLY A 12 -13.81 -9.30 3.85
C GLY A 12 -12.53 -9.94 3.31
N VAL A 13 -12.17 -9.58 2.08
CA VAL A 13 -10.98 -10.09 1.37
C VAL A 13 -9.90 -9.01 1.37
N VAL A 14 -8.66 -9.42 1.66
CA VAL A 14 -7.49 -8.54 1.67
C VAL A 14 -6.59 -8.88 0.49
N VAL A 15 -6.17 -7.87 -0.26
CA VAL A 15 -5.19 -7.99 -1.35
C VAL A 15 -4.00 -7.09 -1.03
N ALA A 16 -2.81 -7.68 -0.88
CA ALA A 16 -1.59 -6.96 -0.59
C ALA A 16 -0.59 -7.09 -1.74
N PHE A 17 -0.23 -5.97 -2.37
CA PHE A 17 0.77 -5.94 -3.43
C PHE A 17 2.16 -5.68 -2.87
N ARG A 18 3.13 -6.48 -3.30
CA ARG A 18 4.53 -6.29 -2.90
C ARG A 18 5.16 -5.13 -3.67
N GLY A 19 6.00 -4.37 -2.97
CA GLY A 19 6.97 -3.46 -3.59
C GLY A 19 8.10 -4.17 -4.34
N SER A 20 9.19 -3.45 -4.62
CA SER A 20 10.41 -4.00 -5.24
C SER A 20 11.10 -5.05 -4.35
N LEU A 21 11.84 -5.97 -4.98
CA LEU A 21 12.67 -6.95 -4.25
C LEU A 21 13.88 -6.27 -3.62
N PRO A 22 14.42 -6.82 -2.52
CA PRO A 22 15.74 -6.45 -2.00
C PRO A 22 16.84 -6.65 -3.06
N PRO A 23 17.95 -5.90 -2.94
CA PRO A 23 19.01 -6.33 -2.05
C PRO A 23 19.21 -5.32 -0.91
N PHE A 24 18.15 -5.04 -0.14
CA PHE A 24 18.25 -4.39 1.18
C PHE A 24 19.19 -5.11 2.19
N PHE A 25 19.89 -6.16 1.76
CA PHE A 25 20.86 -6.97 2.52
C PHE A 25 22.17 -7.23 1.75
N GLY A 26 22.43 -6.54 0.63
CA GLY A 26 23.59 -6.82 -0.22
C GLY A 26 24.18 -5.59 -0.88
N GLY A 27 25.09 -4.90 -0.17
CA GLY A 27 26.29 -4.22 -0.69
C GLY A 27 26.18 -3.13 -1.77
N HIS A 28 25.02 -2.85 -2.34
CA HIS A 28 24.79 -1.79 -3.33
C HIS A 28 23.73 -0.83 -2.80
N ASP A 29 23.88 0.46 -3.12
CA ASP A 29 23.05 1.55 -2.60
C ASP A 29 21.55 1.24 -2.73
N ASP A 30 20.88 0.90 -1.62
CA ASP A 30 19.47 0.51 -1.53
C ASP A 30 18.51 1.45 -2.29
N TRP A 31 18.91 2.70 -2.42
CA TRP A 31 18.17 3.75 -3.12
C TRP A 31 18.31 3.68 -4.64
N SER A 32 19.46 3.26 -5.17
CA SER A 32 19.65 3.11 -6.62
C SER A 32 18.75 2.03 -7.19
N VAL A 33 18.41 0.98 -6.45
CA VAL A 33 17.48 -0.07 -6.93
C VAL A 33 16.03 0.41 -6.97
N VAL A 34 15.61 1.21 -5.99
CA VAL A 34 14.28 1.84 -5.99
C VAL A 34 14.18 2.87 -7.11
N LEU A 35 15.25 3.64 -7.32
CA LEU A 35 15.34 4.65 -8.37
C LEU A 35 15.48 4.04 -9.77
N ASP A 36 16.37 3.07 -9.97
CA ASP A 36 16.50 2.29 -11.21
C ASP A 36 15.16 1.64 -11.54
N TRP A 37 14.42 1.12 -10.57
CA TRP A 37 13.08 0.63 -10.86
C TRP A 37 12.09 1.74 -11.26
N LEU A 38 12.08 2.88 -10.57
CA LEU A 38 11.24 4.03 -10.95
C LEU A 38 11.61 4.62 -12.33
N ASN A 39 12.84 4.39 -12.78
CA ASN A 39 13.45 5.08 -13.91
C ASN A 39 13.68 4.19 -15.16
N ASP A 40 14.10 2.92 -15.00
CA ASP A 40 14.19 1.90 -16.07
C ASP A 40 12.81 1.44 -16.54
N THR A 41 11.80 1.49 -15.67
CA THR A 41 10.44 1.09 -16.03
C THR A 41 9.72 2.26 -16.69
N LEU A 42 10.14 2.69 -17.88
CA LEU A 42 9.40 3.60 -18.79
C LEU A 42 8.36 4.48 -18.06
N SER A 43 8.77 5.65 -17.55
CA SER A 43 7.86 6.67 -16.98
C SER A 43 6.93 7.29 -18.03
N VAL A 44 6.59 6.51 -19.06
CA VAL A 44 5.62 6.77 -20.09
C VAL A 44 4.26 6.64 -19.44
N CYS A 45 3.63 7.80 -19.25
CA CYS A 45 2.22 7.89 -18.93
C CYS A 45 1.43 7.49 -20.19
N VAL A 46 0.70 6.39 -20.12
CA VAL A 46 -0.13 5.89 -21.23
C VAL A 46 -1.61 6.06 -20.88
N GLU A 47 -2.37 6.64 -21.80
CA GLU A 47 -3.82 6.75 -21.67
C GLU A 47 -4.45 5.35 -21.74
N ASP A 48 -5.27 5.01 -20.75
CA ASP A 48 -5.99 3.75 -20.70
C ASP A 48 -7.44 4.02 -20.22
N PRO A 49 -8.44 3.83 -21.11
CA PRO A 49 -9.84 4.10 -20.80
C PRO A 49 -10.37 3.35 -19.57
N LEU A 50 -9.78 2.21 -19.21
CA LEU A 50 -10.14 1.47 -18.00
C LEU A 50 -9.96 2.33 -16.74
N TYR A 51 -8.92 3.14 -16.72
CA TYR A 51 -8.50 3.94 -15.57
C TYR A 51 -9.01 5.39 -15.64
N GLY A 52 -9.65 5.80 -16.74
CA GLY A 52 -10.21 7.15 -16.90
C GLY A 52 -9.16 8.24 -17.12
N GLY A 53 -7.92 7.87 -17.43
CA GLY A 53 -6.82 8.79 -17.68
C GLY A 53 -5.50 8.07 -17.95
N GLY A 54 -4.41 8.82 -17.88
CA GLY A 54 -3.07 8.31 -18.11
C GLY A 54 -2.50 7.63 -16.86
N VAL A 55 -1.94 6.44 -17.04
CA VAL A 55 -1.30 5.66 -15.96
C VAL A 55 0.12 5.29 -16.32
N HIS A 56 0.94 5.00 -15.32
CA HIS A 56 2.31 4.57 -15.52
C HIS A 56 2.34 3.20 -16.24
N LEU A 57 2.94 3.14 -17.44
CA LEU A 57 2.97 1.94 -18.29
C LEU A 57 3.49 0.70 -17.54
N GLY A 58 4.59 0.85 -16.81
CA GLY A 58 5.15 -0.25 -16.03
C GLY A 58 4.18 -0.82 -15.00
N PHE A 59 3.37 0.04 -14.36
CA PHE A 59 2.47 -0.39 -13.29
C PHE A 59 1.21 -1.04 -13.88
N SER A 60 0.70 -0.48 -14.98
CA SER A 60 -0.46 -1.04 -15.68
C SER A 60 -0.14 -2.41 -16.28
N ASP A 61 1.08 -2.58 -16.82
CA ASP A 61 1.58 -3.87 -17.31
C ASP A 61 1.72 -4.89 -16.17
N SER A 62 2.29 -4.50 -15.02
CA SER A 62 2.37 -5.38 -13.84
C SER A 62 0.98 -5.84 -13.40
N ILE A 63 -0.01 -4.95 -13.33
CA ILE A 63 -1.39 -5.32 -13.01
C ILE A 63 -1.97 -6.25 -14.08
N ARG A 64 -1.77 -5.97 -15.37
CA ARG A 64 -2.26 -6.84 -16.45
C ARG A 64 -1.71 -8.26 -16.33
N ARG A 65 -0.43 -8.40 -15.95
CA ARG A 65 0.23 -9.70 -15.73
C ARG A 65 -0.29 -10.42 -14.49
N LEU A 66 -0.53 -9.68 -13.40
CA LEU A 66 -1.04 -10.24 -12.13
C LEU A 66 -2.54 -10.54 -12.17
N TRP A 67 -3.29 -9.92 -13.08
CA TRP A 67 -4.75 -9.99 -13.08
C TRP A 67 -5.29 -11.38 -13.36
N GLY A 68 -4.90 -11.97 -14.49
CA GLY A 68 -5.39 -13.26 -14.97
C GLY A 68 -4.49 -14.43 -14.63
N ASP A 69 -5.03 -15.64 -14.75
CA ASP A 69 -4.31 -16.90 -14.50
C ASP A 69 -3.17 -17.07 -15.50
N ARG A 70 -2.03 -17.58 -15.03
CA ARG A 70 -0.84 -17.83 -15.85
C ARG A 70 -0.13 -19.09 -15.38
N GLU A 71 0.25 -19.94 -16.33
CA GLU A 71 1.09 -21.12 -16.09
C GLU A 71 0.54 -22.02 -14.96
N GLY A 72 -0.78 -22.22 -14.93
CA GLY A 72 -1.46 -23.03 -13.91
C GLY A 72 -1.53 -22.39 -12.52
N ARG A 73 -1.14 -21.12 -12.37
CA ARG A 73 -1.27 -20.35 -11.13
C ARG A 73 -2.44 -19.36 -11.24
N PRO A 74 -3.30 -19.26 -10.22
CA PRO A 74 -4.40 -18.30 -10.23
C PRO A 74 -3.86 -16.87 -10.19
N GLY A 75 -4.41 -16.00 -11.03
CA GLY A 75 -4.22 -14.57 -10.96
C GLY A 75 -4.95 -13.97 -9.76
N VAL A 76 -4.69 -12.69 -9.47
CA VAL A 76 -5.33 -11.98 -8.35
C VAL A 76 -6.84 -11.96 -8.51
N HIS A 77 -7.36 -11.83 -9.74
CA HIS A 77 -8.80 -11.87 -9.98
C HIS A 77 -9.43 -13.19 -9.54
N THR A 78 -8.85 -14.32 -9.96
CA THR A 78 -9.32 -15.67 -9.61
C THR A 78 -9.17 -15.94 -8.13
N ALA A 79 -8.05 -15.55 -7.52
CA ALA A 79 -7.83 -15.71 -6.08
C ALA A 79 -8.83 -14.90 -5.25
N VAL A 80 -9.12 -13.65 -5.64
CA VAL A 80 -10.15 -12.83 -4.96
C VAL A 80 -11.53 -13.46 -5.12
N GLN A 81 -11.89 -13.90 -6.32
CA GLN A 81 -13.19 -14.56 -6.55
C GLN A 81 -13.33 -15.82 -5.69
N ALA A 82 -12.29 -16.65 -5.60
CA ALA A 82 -12.31 -17.84 -4.76
C ALA A 82 -12.52 -17.51 -3.27
N MET A 83 -11.89 -16.46 -2.74
CA MET A 83 -12.09 -16.02 -1.36
C MET A 83 -13.50 -15.45 -1.13
N LEU A 84 -14.08 -14.79 -2.13
CA LEU A 84 -15.46 -14.29 -2.08
C LEU A 84 -16.49 -15.41 -2.15
N ASP A 85 -16.26 -16.43 -2.97
CA ASP A 85 -17.15 -17.58 -3.07
C ASP A 85 -17.18 -18.39 -1.77
N GLN A 86 -16.02 -18.54 -1.10
CA GLN A 86 -15.95 -19.08 0.25
C GLN A 86 -16.69 -18.22 1.27
N SER A 87 -16.64 -16.90 1.10
CA SER A 87 -17.33 -15.93 1.97
C SER A 87 -18.85 -16.02 1.85
N LEU A 88 -19.40 -16.40 0.69
CA LEU A 88 -20.84 -16.64 0.54
C LEU A 88 -21.35 -17.84 1.35
N LEU A 89 -20.48 -18.81 1.65
CA LEU A 89 -20.82 -19.94 2.51
C LEU A 89 -20.88 -19.50 3.98
N ASP A 90 -20.08 -18.51 4.36
CA ASP A 90 -20.04 -17.92 5.69
C ASP A 90 -20.93 -16.67 5.74
N ARG A 91 -22.23 -16.83 6.05
CA ARG A 91 -23.26 -15.76 6.15
C ARG A 91 -22.91 -14.53 7.05
N ARG A 92 -21.70 -14.47 7.61
CA ARG A 92 -21.18 -13.39 8.46
C ARG A 92 -20.12 -12.51 7.78
N SER A 93 -19.55 -12.88 6.64
CA SER A 93 -18.50 -12.05 6.02
C SER A 93 -19.11 -10.93 5.18
N ALA A 94 -18.71 -9.70 5.47
CA ALA A 94 -19.09 -8.56 4.65
C ALA A 94 -18.43 -8.64 3.27
N ARG A 95 -19.14 -8.20 2.23
CA ARG A 95 -18.61 -8.09 0.87
C ARG A 95 -17.73 -6.84 0.74
N HIS A 96 -16.55 -6.90 1.35
CA HIS A 96 -15.57 -5.81 1.38
C HIS A 96 -14.25 -6.28 0.78
N LEU A 97 -13.64 -5.45 -0.06
CA LEU A 97 -12.30 -5.64 -0.60
C LEU A 97 -11.34 -4.61 0.00
N PHE A 98 -10.40 -5.08 0.81
CA PHE A 98 -9.31 -4.28 1.34
C PHE A 98 -8.09 -4.46 0.45
N VAL A 99 -7.51 -3.36 -0.01
CA VAL A 99 -6.34 -3.39 -0.89
C VAL A 99 -5.22 -2.57 -0.25
N THR A 100 -4.01 -3.10 -0.26
CA THR A 100 -2.86 -2.40 0.31
C THR A 100 -1.58 -2.69 -0.46
N GLY A 101 -0.58 -1.84 -0.24
CA GLY A 101 0.75 -2.00 -0.75
C GLY A 101 1.68 -0.90 -0.27
N HIS A 102 2.97 -1.23 -0.20
CA HIS A 102 4.06 -0.31 0.12
C HIS A 102 4.85 0.06 -1.14
N SER A 103 5.34 1.30 -1.24
CA SER A 103 6.19 1.73 -2.35
C SER A 103 5.50 1.52 -3.72
N LYS A 104 6.18 0.87 -4.66
CA LYS A 104 5.58 0.33 -5.91
C LYS A 104 4.26 -0.38 -5.69
N GLY A 105 4.18 -1.22 -4.65
CA GLY A 105 2.99 -2.02 -4.35
C GLY A 105 1.77 -1.15 -4.09
N GLY A 106 1.94 0.06 -3.54
CA GLY A 106 0.84 0.99 -3.35
C GLY A 106 0.29 1.56 -4.68
N ALA A 107 1.17 1.80 -5.66
CA ALA A 107 0.75 2.17 -7.01
C ALA A 107 -0.07 1.04 -7.67
N LEU A 108 0.40 -0.22 -7.54
CA LEU A 108 -0.32 -1.40 -8.01
C LEU A 108 -1.68 -1.56 -7.30
N ALA A 109 -1.74 -1.35 -5.99
CA ALA A 109 -2.96 -1.38 -5.21
C ALA A 109 -4.02 -0.40 -5.75
N ASN A 110 -3.61 0.82 -6.10
CA ASN A 110 -4.50 1.83 -6.68
C ASN A 110 -5.06 1.40 -8.05
N LEU A 111 -4.20 0.91 -8.94
CA LEU A 111 -4.64 0.42 -10.26
C LEU A 111 -5.55 -0.81 -10.13
N PHE A 112 -5.19 -1.76 -9.27
CA PHE A 112 -6.04 -2.92 -8.99
C PHE A 112 -7.42 -2.51 -8.49
N ALA A 113 -7.51 -1.54 -7.56
CA ALA A 113 -8.78 -1.08 -7.01
C ALA A 113 -9.70 -0.50 -8.09
N VAL A 114 -9.17 0.28 -9.04
CA VAL A 114 -9.96 0.79 -10.18
C VAL A 114 -10.43 -0.35 -11.06
N ARG A 115 -9.54 -1.29 -11.42
CA ARG A 115 -9.91 -2.46 -12.23
C ARG A 115 -10.95 -3.35 -11.54
N ALA A 116 -10.88 -3.47 -10.22
CA ALA A 116 -11.84 -4.17 -9.37
C ALA A 116 -13.19 -3.46 -9.32
N ALA A 117 -13.21 -2.13 -9.18
CA ALA A 117 -14.44 -1.32 -9.15
C ALA A 117 -15.23 -1.41 -10.47
N ARG A 118 -14.55 -1.70 -11.58
CA ARG A 118 -15.14 -1.91 -12.91
C ARG A 118 -15.66 -3.33 -13.15
N GLN A 119 -15.43 -4.28 -12.23
CA GLN A 119 -15.96 -5.64 -12.38
C GLN A 119 -17.44 -5.68 -12.02
N THR A 120 -18.29 -6.09 -12.97
CA THR A 120 -19.74 -6.24 -12.76
C THR A 120 -20.05 -7.16 -11.59
N ARG A 121 -19.28 -8.25 -11.43
CA ARG A 121 -19.43 -9.23 -10.32
C ARG A 121 -19.12 -8.67 -8.94
N TRP A 122 -18.38 -7.56 -8.88
CA TRP A 122 -17.96 -6.91 -7.63
C TRP A 122 -18.61 -5.53 -7.47
N SER A 123 -19.66 -5.24 -8.23
CA SER A 123 -20.29 -3.91 -8.32
C SER A 123 -20.86 -3.41 -6.99
N ASP A 124 -21.35 -4.32 -6.15
CA ASP A 124 -21.94 -4.09 -4.83
C ASP A 124 -20.94 -4.16 -3.66
N MET A 125 -19.68 -4.48 -3.94
CA MET A 125 -18.67 -4.62 -2.88
C MET A 125 -18.09 -3.27 -2.47
N ALA A 126 -17.93 -3.00 -1.17
CA ALA A 126 -17.10 -1.87 -0.75
C ALA A 126 -15.62 -2.12 -1.11
N ILE A 127 -14.90 -1.09 -1.58
CA ILE A 127 -13.46 -1.16 -1.84
C ILE A 127 -12.75 -0.11 -1.00
N SER A 128 -11.87 -0.56 -0.10
CA SER A 128 -11.02 0.30 0.71
C SER A 128 -9.56 0.05 0.37
N VAL A 129 -8.83 1.14 0.18
CA VAL A 129 -7.42 1.12 -0.20
C VAL A 129 -6.63 1.84 0.88
N ALA A 130 -5.56 1.22 1.38
CA ALA A 130 -4.60 1.85 2.26
C ALA A 130 -3.20 1.66 1.68
N THR A 131 -2.57 2.74 1.26
CA THR A 131 -1.24 2.72 0.65
C THR A 131 -0.21 3.37 1.54
N ILE A 132 0.98 2.80 1.61
CA ILE A 132 2.08 3.33 2.43
C ILE A 132 3.25 3.68 1.52
N ALA A 133 3.75 4.91 1.61
CA ALA A 133 4.92 5.34 0.84
C ALA A 133 4.75 5.14 -0.68
N ALA A 134 3.52 5.26 -1.20
CA ALA A 134 3.20 4.77 -2.53
C ALA A 134 3.60 5.72 -3.64
N ALA A 135 4.22 5.21 -4.70
CA ALA A 135 4.45 5.97 -5.93
C ALA A 135 3.12 6.38 -6.59
N ARG A 136 3.13 7.50 -7.32
CA ARG A 136 1.96 7.99 -8.06
C ARG A 136 1.67 7.08 -9.24
N ALA A 137 0.44 6.60 -9.32
CA ALA A 137 0.06 5.60 -10.32
C ALA A 137 -0.31 6.19 -11.69
N GLY A 138 -0.72 7.46 -11.75
CA GLY A 138 -1.19 8.09 -12.98
C GLY A 138 -1.29 9.61 -12.90
N ASN A 139 -1.81 10.20 -13.97
CA ASN A 139 -1.92 11.64 -14.14
C ASN A 139 -3.11 12.28 -13.42
N ALA A 140 -3.26 13.59 -13.51
CA ALA A 140 -4.38 14.33 -12.92
C ALA A 140 -5.76 13.83 -13.36
N LYS A 141 -5.93 13.40 -14.62
CA LYS A 141 -7.19 12.79 -15.10
C LYS A 141 -7.49 11.47 -14.42
N PHE A 142 -6.46 10.61 -14.28
CA PHE A 142 -6.57 9.39 -13.50
C PHE A 142 -6.95 9.70 -12.04
N ALA A 143 -6.33 10.70 -11.42
CA ALA A 143 -6.64 11.07 -10.04
C ALA A 143 -8.07 11.59 -9.87
N GLN A 144 -8.57 12.37 -10.83
CA GLN A 144 -9.96 12.80 -10.87
C GLN A 144 -10.91 11.61 -11.01
N ALA A 145 -10.68 10.74 -12.00
CA ALA A 145 -11.49 9.53 -12.20
C ALA A 145 -11.48 8.61 -10.98
N TYR A 146 -10.35 8.54 -10.26
CA TYR A 146 -10.24 7.81 -9.00
C TYR A 146 -11.10 8.44 -7.90
N ALA A 147 -11.08 9.76 -7.75
CA ALA A 147 -11.88 10.47 -6.75
C ALA A 147 -13.40 10.37 -7.00
N GLU A 148 -13.81 10.28 -8.27
CA GLU A 148 -15.21 10.07 -8.69
C GLU A 148 -15.66 8.60 -8.54
N SER A 149 -14.72 7.68 -8.26
CA SER A 149 -15.03 6.27 -8.06
C SER A 149 -15.55 5.99 -6.65
N ARG A 150 -16.15 4.80 -6.48
CA ARG A 150 -16.61 4.29 -5.18
C ARG A 150 -15.49 3.76 -4.26
N ILE A 151 -14.24 4.12 -4.52
CA ILE A 151 -13.07 3.61 -3.80
C ILE A 151 -12.74 4.54 -2.64
N ALA A 152 -12.75 4.02 -1.42
CA ALA A 152 -12.27 4.76 -0.25
C ALA A 152 -10.75 4.56 -0.12
N CYS A 153 -9.95 5.60 -0.37
CA CYS A 153 -8.48 5.46 -0.37
C CYS A 153 -7.81 6.37 0.67
N LEU A 154 -6.98 5.77 1.51
CA LEU A 154 -6.05 6.43 2.42
C LEU A 154 -4.62 6.25 1.93
N ARG A 155 -3.85 7.35 1.94
CA ARG A 155 -2.41 7.33 1.64
C ARG A 155 -1.61 7.83 2.81
N TYR A 156 -0.66 7.02 3.25
CA TYR A 156 0.31 7.36 4.28
C TYR A 156 1.58 7.84 3.60
N GLU A 157 1.94 9.11 3.86
CA GLU A 157 3.10 9.76 3.23
C GLU A 157 3.86 10.65 4.22
N LEU A 158 5.17 10.44 4.28
CA LEU A 158 6.09 11.30 5.03
C LEU A 158 6.73 12.33 4.11
N GLU A 159 6.89 13.56 4.59
CA GLU A 159 7.49 14.65 3.79
C GLU A 159 8.95 14.38 3.39
N GLY A 160 9.68 13.63 4.22
CA GLY A 160 11.07 13.24 3.95
C GLY A 160 11.21 12.04 3.02
N ASP A 161 10.10 11.39 2.63
CA ASP A 161 10.11 10.26 1.71
C ASP A 161 9.90 10.77 0.27
N PRO A 162 10.86 10.58 -0.64
CA PRO A 162 10.72 11.02 -2.02
C PRO A 162 9.82 10.12 -2.90
N VAL A 163 9.55 8.84 -2.54
CA VAL A 163 8.77 7.93 -3.41
C VAL A 163 7.35 8.43 -3.69
N PRO A 164 6.57 8.93 -2.71
CA PRO A 164 5.23 9.47 -2.96
C PRO A 164 5.18 10.70 -3.85
N HIS A 165 6.33 11.30 -4.10
CA HIS A 165 6.49 12.46 -4.97
C HIS A 165 6.93 12.07 -6.39
N LEU A 166 7.08 10.76 -6.65
CA LEU A 166 7.48 10.20 -7.93
C LEU A 166 6.36 9.32 -8.52
N PRO A 167 6.20 9.31 -9.87
CA PRO A 167 6.86 10.19 -10.82
C PRO A 167 6.48 11.68 -10.62
N LEU A 168 7.30 12.59 -11.16
CA LEU A 168 7.13 14.03 -10.95
C LEU A 168 5.78 14.52 -11.47
N GLY A 169 5.25 15.53 -10.80
CA GLY A 169 4.03 16.26 -11.15
C GLY A 169 3.94 17.59 -10.40
N PRO A 170 2.89 18.39 -10.57
CA PRO A 170 2.76 19.74 -10.00
C PRO A 170 2.85 19.77 -8.48
N GLN A 171 2.45 18.69 -7.81
CA GLN A 171 2.47 18.56 -6.34
C GLN A 171 3.83 18.09 -5.79
N THR A 172 4.89 18.09 -6.60
CA THR A 172 6.21 17.58 -6.17
C THR A 172 6.97 18.67 -5.40
N PRO A 173 7.42 18.41 -4.15
CA PRO A 173 8.22 19.36 -3.39
C PRO A 173 9.49 19.78 -4.12
N GLY A 174 9.93 21.03 -3.93
CA GLY A 174 11.09 21.61 -4.63
C GLY A 174 12.38 20.82 -4.45
N PHE A 175 12.63 20.25 -3.26
CA PHE A 175 13.82 19.43 -3.02
C PHE A 175 13.82 18.13 -3.87
N VAL A 176 12.64 17.52 -4.08
CA VAL A 176 12.48 16.34 -4.94
C VAL A 176 12.63 16.72 -6.40
N GLN A 177 12.13 17.90 -6.82
CA GLN A 177 12.35 18.40 -8.17
C GLN A 177 13.85 18.61 -8.46
N SER A 178 14.59 19.17 -7.51
CA SER A 178 16.05 19.34 -7.63
C SER A 178 16.78 18.01 -7.70
N LEU A 179 16.41 17.04 -6.85
CA LEU A 179 16.97 15.69 -6.87
C LEU A 179 16.66 14.97 -8.19
N ALA A 180 15.43 15.07 -8.68
CA ALA A 180 15.02 14.42 -9.92
C ALA A 180 15.59 15.09 -11.17
N ARG A 181 15.81 16.42 -11.19
CA ARG A 181 16.52 17.10 -12.29
C ARG A 181 17.99 16.70 -12.35
N ALA A 182 18.64 16.52 -11.19
CA ALA A 182 20.04 16.12 -11.10
C ALA A 182 20.24 14.67 -11.55
N LEU A 183 19.30 13.78 -11.23
CA LEU A 183 19.43 12.36 -11.52
C LEU A 183 18.76 11.95 -12.85
N PHE A 184 17.67 12.61 -13.28
CA PHE A 184 16.74 12.09 -14.29
C PHE A 184 16.07 13.20 -15.14
N PRO A 185 16.80 13.86 -16.05
CA PRO A 185 16.31 15.01 -16.83
C PRO A 185 15.12 14.72 -17.77
N LYS A 186 14.76 13.45 -18.01
CA LYS A 186 13.67 13.03 -18.92
C LYS A 186 12.31 12.79 -18.24
N LEU A 187 12.23 12.87 -16.91
CA LEU A 187 11.00 12.63 -16.11
C LEU A 187 9.94 13.76 -16.17
N ALA A 188 10.13 14.77 -17.03
CA ALA A 188 9.52 16.09 -16.86
C ALA A 188 8.10 16.32 -17.43
N ASN A 189 7.47 15.35 -18.10
CA ASN A 189 6.35 15.66 -19.02
C ASN A 189 4.98 15.04 -18.71
N ALA A 190 4.81 14.38 -17.57
CA ALA A 190 3.50 13.82 -17.20
C ALA A 190 3.03 14.41 -15.87
N ASP A 191 1.82 14.95 -15.84
CA ASP A 191 1.18 15.56 -14.68
C ASP A 191 0.73 14.49 -13.66
N TYR A 192 1.69 13.74 -13.09
CA TYR A 192 1.38 12.67 -12.13
C TYR A 192 0.84 13.26 -10.83
N ALA A 193 -0.27 12.69 -10.36
CA ALA A 193 -0.98 13.16 -9.19
C ALA A 193 -1.15 12.04 -8.15
N ALA A 194 -1.15 12.41 -6.87
CA ALA A 194 -1.48 11.49 -5.79
C ALA A 194 -3.00 11.21 -5.77
N VAL A 195 -3.39 10.03 -5.31
CA VAL A 195 -4.80 9.61 -5.18
C VAL A 195 -5.11 9.20 -3.75
N GLY A 196 -6.31 9.54 -3.27
CA GLY A 196 -6.75 9.26 -1.91
C GLY A 196 -6.42 10.37 -0.91
N GLU A 197 -7.02 10.25 0.28
CA GLU A 197 -6.87 11.19 1.38
C GLU A 197 -5.52 10.96 2.09
N ARG A 198 -4.73 12.03 2.22
CA ARG A 198 -3.45 11.95 2.95
C ARG A 198 -3.71 11.84 4.44
N VAL A 199 -3.18 10.79 5.04
CA VAL A 199 -3.13 10.65 6.48
C VAL A 199 -2.01 11.53 7.02
N THR A 200 -2.38 12.49 7.85
CA THR A 200 -1.48 13.36 8.62
C THR A 200 -1.70 13.07 10.11
N ALA A 201 -0.73 13.45 10.94
CA ALA A 201 -0.86 13.31 12.41
C ALA A 201 -2.16 13.92 12.96
N GLY A 202 -2.73 14.95 12.31
CA GLY A 202 -4.00 15.59 12.69
C GLY A 202 -5.26 15.04 11.98
N SER A 203 -5.12 14.17 10.97
CA SER A 203 -6.25 13.58 10.23
C SER A 203 -6.39 12.07 10.41
N ALA A 204 -5.41 11.37 11.00
CA ALA A 204 -5.39 9.91 11.11
C ALA A 204 -6.65 9.29 11.74
N SER A 205 -7.21 9.90 12.78
CA SER A 205 -8.43 9.41 13.45
C SER A 205 -9.72 9.70 12.66
N ARG A 206 -9.75 10.75 11.82
CA ARG A 206 -10.90 11.10 10.97
C ARG A 206 -10.91 10.30 9.67
N ALA A 207 -9.74 10.10 9.08
CA ALA A 207 -9.51 9.30 7.88
C ALA A 207 -10.01 7.85 8.02
N LEU A 208 -10.05 7.31 9.24
CA LEU A 208 -10.54 5.97 9.55
C LEU A 208 -12.07 5.88 9.75
N GLN A 209 -12.83 6.98 9.76
CA GLN A 209 -14.29 6.91 9.95
C GLN A 209 -15.05 6.15 8.84
N PRO A 210 -14.69 6.27 7.55
CA PRO A 210 -15.26 5.42 6.49
C PRO A 210 -14.94 3.92 6.69
N TRP A 211 -13.90 3.59 7.45
CA TRP A 211 -13.49 2.23 7.80
C TRP A 211 -14.22 1.70 9.04
N ALA A 212 -14.91 2.58 9.78
CA ALA A 212 -15.53 2.26 11.06
C ALA A 212 -16.90 1.55 10.93
N GLY A 213 -17.36 1.24 9.71
CA GLY A 213 -18.47 0.31 9.47
C GLY A 213 -18.11 -1.16 9.80
N ALA A 214 -16.80 -1.48 9.87
CA ALA A 214 -16.27 -2.77 10.29
C ALA A 214 -16.08 -2.87 11.83
N ARG A 215 -16.87 -2.12 12.61
CA ARG A 215 -16.72 -1.97 14.07
C ARG A 215 -17.12 -3.24 14.84
N ARG A 216 -16.22 -4.23 14.83
CA ARG A 216 -16.01 -5.20 15.93
C ARG A 216 -14.59 -5.78 15.86
N THR A 217 -13.58 -4.94 15.73
CA THR A 217 -12.19 -5.37 15.79
C THR A 217 -11.76 -5.66 17.23
N ARG A 218 -11.99 -6.91 17.68
CA ARG A 218 -11.15 -7.51 18.72
C ARG A 218 -9.83 -7.92 18.06
N ARG A 219 -8.76 -7.23 18.45
CA ARG A 219 -7.34 -7.65 18.41
C ARG A 219 -6.91 -8.38 17.13
N LEU A 220 -6.52 -7.62 16.10
CA LEU A 220 -5.68 -8.10 14.99
C LEU A 220 -4.16 -7.96 15.29
N SER A 221 -3.76 -7.89 16.56
CA SER A 221 -2.35 -7.84 16.99
C SER A 221 -1.61 -9.19 16.88
N GLY A 222 -2.06 -10.09 16.00
CA GLY A 222 -1.58 -11.47 15.93
C GLY A 222 -0.80 -11.87 14.67
N LEU A 223 -0.81 -11.10 13.58
CA LEU A 223 -0.38 -11.63 12.27
C LEU A 223 0.92 -11.07 11.66
N LEU A 224 1.65 -10.21 12.38
CA LEU A 224 2.98 -9.76 11.96
C LEU A 224 3.97 -9.94 13.10
N ARG A 225 4.45 -11.18 13.26
CA ARG A 225 5.63 -11.48 14.08
C ARG A 225 6.82 -11.88 13.19
N PRO A 226 7.68 -10.94 12.78
CA PRO A 226 9.09 -11.22 12.62
C PRO A 226 9.79 -10.93 13.94
N ARG A 227 10.46 -11.95 14.50
CA ARG A 227 11.40 -11.76 15.61
C ARG A 227 12.57 -10.91 15.13
N GLY A 228 12.68 -9.73 15.74
CA GLY A 228 13.91 -8.96 15.94
C GLY A 228 14.63 -8.45 14.70
N PHE A 229 14.60 -7.14 14.47
CA PHE A 229 15.69 -6.42 13.78
C PHE A 229 15.72 -4.97 14.29
N ARG A 230 16.75 -4.61 15.05
CA ARG A 230 17.11 -3.22 15.38
C ARG A 230 18.28 -2.85 14.46
N LEU A 231 18.01 -2.20 13.33
CA LEU A 231 19.08 -1.66 12.48
C LEU A 231 18.67 -0.30 11.89
N LEU A 232 18.39 0.68 12.76
CA LEU A 232 18.08 2.05 12.33
C LEU A 232 19.30 2.99 12.37
N GLY A 233 20.52 2.44 12.46
CA GLY A 233 21.73 3.22 12.75
C GLY A 233 22.65 3.54 11.57
N LEU A 234 22.42 3.00 10.37
CA LEU A 234 23.39 3.04 9.26
C LEU A 234 22.79 3.34 7.86
N LEU A 235 21.50 3.62 7.75
CA LEU A 235 20.86 3.90 6.45
C LEU A 235 20.85 5.41 6.11
N PRO A 236 21.00 5.80 4.84
CA PRO A 236 20.79 7.18 4.40
C PRO A 236 19.40 7.70 4.78
N ALA A 237 19.29 8.98 5.13
CA ALA A 237 18.04 9.59 5.61
C ALA A 237 16.80 9.36 4.71
N PRO A 238 16.88 9.41 3.37
CA PRO A 238 15.74 9.11 2.50
C PRO A 238 15.31 7.63 2.53
N VAL A 239 16.25 6.69 2.62
CA VAL A 239 15.98 5.25 2.71
C VAL A 239 15.32 4.92 4.06
N ALA A 240 15.84 5.53 5.13
CA ALA A 240 15.25 5.43 6.47
C ALA A 240 13.82 6.01 6.51
N ALA A 241 13.56 7.11 5.78
CA ALA A 241 12.23 7.69 5.66
C ALA A 241 11.25 6.80 4.89
N HIS A 242 11.72 6.05 3.88
CA HIS A 242 10.88 5.17 3.06
C HIS A 242 10.54 3.81 3.74
N ALA A 243 11.27 3.43 4.79
CA ALA A 243 11.13 2.14 5.45
C ALA A 243 9.83 2.01 6.28
N ILE A 244 9.22 0.81 6.25
CA ILE A 244 8.00 0.46 7.02
C ILE A 244 8.28 -0.53 8.17
N CYS A 245 9.47 -0.46 8.77
CA CYS A 245 9.84 -1.32 9.90
C CYS A 245 9.35 -0.76 11.25
N PRO A 246 9.23 -1.60 12.30
CA PRO A 246 8.89 -1.13 13.64
C PRO A 246 9.80 0.01 14.10
N GLY A 247 9.21 1.10 14.58
CA GLY A 247 9.90 2.32 15.00
C GLY A 247 10.18 3.33 13.90
N SER A 248 9.91 3.01 12.62
CA SER A 248 10.05 3.95 11.50
C SER A 248 9.01 5.08 11.55
N GLY A 249 9.17 6.08 10.68
CA GLY A 249 8.20 7.18 10.57
C GLY A 249 6.82 6.68 10.15
N TYR A 250 6.75 5.70 9.25
CA TYR A 250 5.49 5.13 8.77
C TYR A 250 4.80 4.27 9.84
N ASP A 251 5.56 3.49 10.61
CA ASP A 251 5.04 2.73 11.76
C ASP A 251 4.35 3.67 12.76
N ARG A 252 5.00 4.78 13.11
CA ARG A 252 4.41 5.81 13.98
C ARG A 252 3.18 6.47 13.38
N LEU A 253 3.21 6.81 12.08
CA LEU A 253 2.09 7.48 11.41
C LEU A 253 0.84 6.58 11.34
N ILE A 254 1.03 5.29 11.08
CA ILE A 254 -0.05 4.29 11.11
C ILE A 254 -0.61 4.18 12.53
N CYS A 255 0.26 4.08 13.53
CA CYS A 255 -0.14 3.93 14.92
C CYS A 255 -0.80 5.17 15.54
N GLN A 256 -0.49 6.38 15.08
CA GLN A 256 -1.20 7.60 15.49
C GLN A 256 -2.69 7.58 15.11
N GLY A 257 -3.08 6.77 14.12
CA GLY A 257 -4.49 6.54 13.77
C GLY A 257 -5.21 5.55 14.70
N GLU A 258 -4.49 4.75 15.48
CA GLU A 258 -5.06 3.70 16.31
C GLU A 258 -4.94 4.04 17.81
N ALA A 259 -6.08 4.19 18.48
CA ALA A 259 -6.13 4.53 19.92
C ALA A 259 -5.45 3.49 20.86
N ALA A 260 -5.08 2.31 20.36
CA ALA A 260 -4.51 1.21 21.13
C ALA A 260 -3.32 0.51 20.43
N CYS A 261 -2.51 1.23 19.63
CA CYS A 261 -1.28 0.65 19.07
C CYS A 261 -0.16 0.58 20.12
N ASP A 262 0.31 -0.64 20.45
CA ASP A 262 1.37 -0.88 21.45
C ASP A 262 2.80 -0.91 20.88
N HIS A 263 2.97 -0.71 19.56
CA HIS A 263 4.27 -0.79 18.86
C HIS A 263 5.05 -2.09 19.15
N GLY A 264 4.37 -3.18 19.54
CA GLY A 264 5.02 -4.41 19.99
C GLY A 264 5.73 -4.30 21.35
N ARG A 265 5.49 -3.23 22.13
CA ARG A 265 5.89 -3.18 23.54
C ARG A 265 4.96 -4.07 24.33
N SER A 266 5.49 -5.18 24.84
CA SER A 266 4.83 -5.94 25.89
C SER A 266 4.43 -4.98 27.01
N SER A 267 3.16 -4.97 27.37
CA SER A 267 2.80 -4.64 28.74
C SER A 267 3.40 -5.73 29.61
N GLU A 268 4.66 -5.55 30.02
CA GLU A 268 5.17 -6.19 31.22
C GLU A 268 4.40 -5.60 32.41
N ALA A 269 3.17 -6.07 32.59
CA ALA A 269 2.65 -6.19 33.94
C ALA A 269 3.42 -7.36 34.57
N PRO A 270 4.04 -7.19 35.75
CA PRO A 270 4.65 -8.32 36.43
C PRO A 270 3.54 -9.29 36.81
N VAL A 271 3.42 -10.39 36.06
CA VAL A 271 2.59 -11.52 36.47
C VAL A 271 3.27 -12.13 37.69
N ARG A 272 2.80 -11.76 38.89
CA ARG A 272 3.07 -12.53 40.10
C ARG A 272 2.58 -13.94 39.84
N ALA A 273 3.51 -14.87 39.63
CA ALA A 273 3.22 -16.29 39.61
C ALA A 273 2.63 -16.68 40.96
N LYS A 274 1.31 -16.89 41.03
CA LYS A 274 0.69 -17.65 42.10
C LYS A 274 0.88 -19.12 41.73
N GLY A 275 1.85 -19.77 42.38
CA GLY A 275 2.04 -21.21 42.27
C GLY A 275 0.78 -21.95 42.70
N PHE A 276 0.35 -22.90 41.88
CA PHE A 276 -0.55 -23.96 42.29
C PHE A 276 0.32 -25.14 42.74
N ALA A 277 0.24 -25.49 44.02
CA ALA A 277 0.74 -26.75 44.52
C ALA A 277 -0.29 -27.84 44.21
N LEU A 278 0.14 -28.91 43.54
CA LEU A 278 -0.59 -30.16 43.46
C LEU A 278 0.33 -31.25 44.03
N ARG A 279 -0.15 -31.82 45.15
CA ARG A 279 0.29 -32.98 45.93
C ARG A 279 1.76 -33.39 45.86
#